data_AF-A0A0K8UXV3-F1
#
_entry.id   AF-A0A0K8UXV3-F1
#
_cell.length_a   1.000
_cell.length_b   1.000
_cell.length_c   1.000
_cell.angle_alpha   90.00
_cell.angle_beta   90.00
_cell.angle_gamma   90.00
#
_symmetry.space_group_name_H-M   'P 1'
#
loop_
_entity.id
_entity.type
_entity.pdbx_description
1 polymer ?
#
loop_
_entity_poly.entity_id
_entity_poly.type
_entity_poly.pdbx_seq_one_letter_code
_entity_poly.pdbx_strand_id
1 'polypeptide(L)'
;MFLSAIFATGMSIWKPIVNAFVLMAMGVPTMIMMYRELQRVRDQRVYRLGLRCTAVWLVAVFCWINDRMFCDAWSAINFPYLHGFWHIFIFIAAYTVLVLYAYFYVETELPQRQPMLKYWPKNDFEFGIPFIYIRNPGMTIKSAI
;
A
#
# COMPACT_ATOMS: atom_id res chain seq x y z
N MET A 1 3.94 -13.95 13.92
CA MET A 1 4.07 -13.50 12.50
C MET A 1 4.28 -14.67 11.55
N PHE A 2 5.18 -15.63 11.83
CA PHE A 2 5.41 -16.77 10.92
C PHE A 2 4.23 -17.75 10.85
N LEU A 3 3.67 -18.14 12.01
CA LEU A 3 2.48 -19.02 12.07
C LEU A 3 1.24 -18.42 11.41
N SER A 4 1.01 -17.12 11.63
CA SER A 4 -0.09 -16.39 10.99
C SER A 4 0.08 -16.32 9.47
N ALA A 5 1.31 -16.19 8.96
CA ALA A 5 1.60 -16.18 7.53
C ALA A 5 1.37 -17.56 6.88
N ILE A 6 1.81 -18.64 7.54
CA ILE A 6 1.57 -20.03 7.07
C ILE A 6 0.07 -20.32 7.02
N PHE A 7 -0.66 -19.96 8.08
CA PHE A 7 -2.11 -20.16 8.16
C PHE A 7 -2.87 -19.35 7.09
N ALA A 8 -2.53 -18.08 6.92
CA ALA A 8 -3.12 -17.22 5.87
C ALA A 8 -2.85 -17.78 4.45
N THR A 9 -1.64 -18.28 4.19
CA THR A 9 -1.26 -18.88 2.91
C THR A 9 -2.09 -20.13 2.62
N GLY A 10 -2.25 -21.03 3.60
CA GLY A 10 -3.06 -22.23 3.46
C GLY A 10 -4.54 -21.92 3.18
N MET A 11 -5.10 -20.93 3.89
CA MET A 11 -6.50 -20.51 3.68
C MET A 11 -6.75 -19.86 2.31
N SER A 12 -5.73 -19.22 1.72
CA SER A 12 -5.85 -18.56 0.42
C SER A 12 -6.03 -19.54 -0.76
N ILE A 13 -5.74 -20.84 -0.56
CA ILE A 13 -5.82 -21.88 -1.61
C ILE A 13 -7.19 -22.56 -1.66
N TRP A 14 -7.96 -22.57 -0.56
CA TRP A 14 -9.13 -23.43 -0.43
C TRP A 14 -10.35 -22.98 -1.27
N LYS A 15 -10.72 -21.70 -1.20
CA LYS A 15 -11.82 -21.11 -1.99
C LYS A 15 -11.50 -19.63 -2.28
N PRO A 16 -11.87 -19.08 -3.46
CA PRO A 16 -11.64 -17.67 -3.78
C PRO A 16 -12.28 -16.71 -2.77
N ILE A 17 -13.43 -17.10 -2.21
CA ILE A 17 -14.11 -16.36 -1.14
C ILE A 17 -13.26 -16.25 0.12
N VAL A 18 -12.62 -17.34 0.55
CA VAL A 18 -11.80 -17.35 1.77
C VAL A 18 -10.58 -16.45 1.59
N ASN A 19 -9.94 -16.50 0.42
CA ASN A 19 -8.81 -15.63 0.09
C ASN A 19 -9.14 -14.14 0.25
N ALA A 20 -10.32 -13.69 -0.21
CA ALA A 20 -10.73 -12.30 -0.07
C ALA A 20 -10.86 -11.86 1.40
N PHE A 21 -11.46 -12.70 2.26
CA PHE A 21 -11.59 -12.40 3.69
C PHE A 21 -10.24 -12.41 4.40
N VAL A 22 -9.35 -13.34 4.06
CA VAL A 22 -8.00 -13.40 4.61
C VAL A 22 -7.19 -12.16 4.20
N LEU A 23 -7.28 -11.75 2.93
CA LEU A 23 -6.62 -10.54 2.44
C LEU A 23 -7.10 -9.29 3.18
N MET A 24 -8.41 -9.12 3.37
CA MET A 24 -8.96 -7.97 4.11
C MET A 24 -8.57 -8.01 5.59
N ALA A 25 -8.62 -9.19 6.22
CA ALA A 25 -8.21 -9.37 7.61
C ALA A 25 -6.73 -9.08 7.83
N MET A 26 -5.86 -9.47 6.90
CA MET A 26 -4.42 -9.19 6.93
C MET A 26 -4.09 -7.73 6.55
N GLY A 27 -4.99 -7.04 5.84
CA GLY A 27 -4.87 -5.60 5.59
C GLY A 27 -4.86 -4.79 6.88
N VAL A 28 -5.73 -5.13 7.85
CA VAL A 28 -5.84 -4.40 9.13
C VAL A 28 -4.53 -4.35 9.93
N PRO A 29 -3.87 -5.47 10.27
CA PRO A 29 -2.60 -5.44 11.00
C PRO A 29 -1.50 -4.75 10.20
N THR A 30 -1.47 -4.88 8.87
CA THR A 30 -0.54 -4.14 8.01
C THR A 30 -0.76 -2.63 8.14
N MET A 31 -2.00 -2.15 8.09
CA MET A 31 -2.30 -0.72 8.24
C MET A 31 -1.99 -0.21 9.65
N ILE A 32 -2.22 -1.01 10.69
CA ILE A 32 -1.82 -0.68 12.08
C ILE A 32 -0.31 -0.53 12.18
N MET A 33 0.46 -1.47 11.63
CA MET A 33 1.92 -1.39 11.62
C MET A 33 2.39 -0.15 10.84
N MET A 34 1.83 0.09 9.65
CA MET A 34 2.15 1.28 8.85
C MET A 34 1.87 2.58 9.62
N TYR A 35 0.74 2.66 10.33
CA TYR A 35 0.42 3.82 11.17
C TYR A 35 1.47 4.04 12.25
N ARG A 36 1.95 2.98 12.91
CA ARG A 36 2.98 3.10 13.95
C ARG A 36 4.33 3.55 13.38
N GLU A 37 4.72 3.08 12.21
CA GLU A 37 5.94 3.55 11.56
C GLU A 37 5.81 4.99 11.07
N LEU A 38 4.66 5.38 10.52
CA LEU A 38 4.38 6.76 10.11
C LEU A 38 4.53 7.78 11.24
N GLN A 39 4.23 7.42 12.49
CA GLN A 39 4.42 8.29 13.65
C GLN A 39 5.90 8.55 13.98
N ARG A 40 6.82 7.69 13.51
CA ARG A 40 8.26 7.80 13.77
C ARG A 40 9.02 8.52 12.64
N VAL A 41 8.41 8.56 11.45
CA VAL A 41 8.98 9.16 10.25
C VAL A 41 9.19 10.66 10.44
N ARG A 42 10.39 11.13 10.09
CA ARG A 42 10.72 12.56 10.08
C ARG A 42 10.39 13.25 8.75
N ASP A 43 10.45 12.50 7.65
CA ASP A 43 10.16 13.03 6.31
C ASP A 43 8.64 13.24 6.11
N GLN A 44 8.24 14.51 6.07
CA GLN A 44 6.85 14.92 5.84
C GLN A 44 6.27 14.40 4.52
N ARG A 45 7.12 14.16 3.52
CA ARG A 45 6.70 13.63 2.23
C ARG A 45 6.21 12.20 2.33
N VAL A 46 6.97 11.38 3.04
CA VAL A 46 6.64 9.98 3.34
C VAL A 46 5.38 9.93 4.21
N TYR A 47 5.26 10.84 5.18
CA TYR A 47 4.06 10.97 6.00
C TYR A 47 2.79 11.24 5.18
N ARG A 48 2.83 12.22 4.26
CA ARG A 48 1.71 12.52 3.36
C ARG A 48 1.36 11.35 2.44
N LEU A 49 2.36 10.64 1.92
CA LEU A 49 2.13 9.45 1.10
C LEU A 49 1.42 8.34 1.89
N GLY A 50 1.82 8.11 3.14
CA GLY A 50 1.16 7.16 4.04
C GLY A 50 -0.29 7.53 4.35
N LEU A 51 -0.59 8.81 4.54
CA LEU A 51 -1.97 9.27 4.75
C LEU A 51 -2.83 9.04 3.50
N ARG A 52 -2.32 9.39 2.31
CA ARG A 52 -3.02 9.13 1.04
C ARG A 52 -3.24 7.65 0.81
N CYS A 53 -2.22 6.83 1.07
CA CYS A 53 -2.32 5.37 1.01
C CYS A 53 -3.43 4.84 1.91
N THR A 54 -3.52 5.35 3.14
CA THR A 54 -4.58 4.98 4.10
C THR A 54 -5.96 5.38 3.59
N ALA A 55 -6.10 6.59 3.05
CA ALA A 55 -7.36 7.05 2.48
C ALA A 55 -7.80 6.19 1.28
N VAL A 56 -6.89 5.88 0.35
CA VAL A 56 -7.18 5.02 -0.81
C VAL A 56 -7.56 3.60 -0.37
N TRP A 57 -6.86 3.06 0.63
CA TRP A 57 -7.21 1.75 1.20
C TRP A 57 -8.60 1.74 1.84
N LEU A 58 -8.97 2.79 2.60
CA LEU A 58 -10.32 2.92 3.17
C LEU A 58 -11.40 2.98 2.08
N VAL A 59 -11.16 3.72 1.00
CA VAL A 59 -12.07 3.77 -0.16
C VAL A 59 -12.19 2.40 -0.82
N ALA A 60 -11.08 1.66 -0.98
CA ALA A 60 -11.13 0.30 -1.49
C ALA A 60 -12.01 -0.59 -0.60
N VAL A 61 -11.74 -0.62 0.71
CA VAL A 61 -12.53 -1.42 1.66
C VAL A 61 -14.01 -1.04 1.61
N PHE A 62 -14.33 0.25 1.52
CA PHE A 62 -15.70 0.74 1.36
C PHE A 62 -16.34 0.19 0.08
N CYS A 63 -15.66 0.29 -1.08
CA CYS A 63 -16.16 -0.28 -2.34
C CYS A 63 -16.43 -1.79 -2.23
N TRP A 64 -15.53 -2.55 -1.58
CA TRP A 64 -15.69 -3.99 -1.42
C TRP A 64 -16.87 -4.36 -0.52
N ILE A 65 -17.03 -3.69 0.63
CA ILE A 65 -18.16 -3.92 1.55
C ILE A 65 -19.47 -3.56 0.84
N ASN A 66 -19.51 -2.41 0.18
CA ASN A 66 -20.70 -1.89 -0.47
C ASN A 66 -21.14 -2.77 -1.66
N ASP A 67 -20.20 -3.26 -2.46
CA ASP A 67 -20.43 -4.22 -3.54
C ASP A 67 -21.08 -5.52 -3.01
N ARG A 68 -20.56 -6.04 -1.87
CA ARG A 68 -21.05 -7.28 -1.27
C ARG A 68 -22.42 -7.13 -0.61
N MET A 69 -22.65 -6.03 0.11
CA MET A 69 -23.85 -5.79 0.92
C MET A 69 -25.05 -5.32 0.08
N PHE A 70 -24.79 -4.58 -1.00
CA PHE A 70 -25.84 -3.93 -1.81
C PHE A 70 -25.82 -4.39 -3.27
N CYS A 71 -25.25 -5.57 -3.56
CA CYS A 71 -25.13 -6.13 -4.90
C CYS A 71 -26.44 -6.03 -5.71
N ASP A 72 -27.57 -6.43 -5.10
CA ASP A 72 -28.88 -6.40 -5.76
C ASP A 72 -29.34 -4.97 -6.08
N ALA A 73 -29.07 -4.01 -5.19
CA ALA A 73 -29.41 -2.60 -5.42
C ALA A 73 -28.56 -1.97 -6.54
N TRP A 74 -27.25 -2.27 -6.57
CA TRP A 74 -26.35 -1.81 -7.64
C TRP A 74 -26.68 -2.45 -8.98
N SER A 75 -27.06 -3.72 -8.99
CA SER A 75 -27.54 -4.43 -10.18
C SER A 75 -28.86 -3.83 -10.70
N ALA A 76 -29.80 -3.50 -9.80
CA ALA A 76 -31.07 -2.89 -10.16
C ALA A 76 -30.94 -1.52 -10.85
N ILE A 77 -29.87 -0.78 -10.57
CA ILE A 77 -29.55 0.50 -11.23
C ILE A 77 -28.50 0.38 -12.36
N ASN A 78 -28.16 -0.84 -12.79
CA ASN A 78 -27.17 -1.14 -13.83
C ASN A 78 -25.74 -0.62 -13.53
N PHE A 79 -25.32 -0.67 -12.26
CA PHE A 79 -24.01 -0.19 -11.82
C PHE A 79 -23.12 -1.30 -11.17
N PRO A 80 -22.72 -2.34 -11.92
CA PRO A 80 -21.88 -3.44 -11.39
C PRO A 80 -20.37 -3.11 -11.37
N TYR A 81 -19.97 -1.85 -11.14
CA TYR A 81 -18.58 -1.41 -11.29
C TYR A 81 -17.80 -1.31 -9.97
N LEU A 82 -18.47 -1.40 -8.82
CA LEU A 82 -17.84 -1.23 -7.51
C LEU A 82 -16.74 -2.25 -7.25
N HIS A 83 -16.95 -3.51 -7.65
CA HIS A 83 -15.91 -4.53 -7.61
C HIS A 83 -14.67 -4.15 -8.44
N GLY A 84 -14.88 -3.59 -9.64
CA GLY A 84 -13.79 -3.10 -10.49
C GLY A 84 -13.01 -1.94 -9.84
N PHE A 85 -13.73 -1.00 -9.22
CA PHE A 85 -13.11 0.08 -8.45
C PHE A 85 -12.31 -0.43 -7.26
N TRP A 86 -12.78 -1.46 -6.56
CA TRP A 86 -12.01 -2.10 -5.50
C TRP A 86 -10.63 -2.55 -6.01
N HIS A 87 -10.56 -3.28 -7.14
CA HIS A 87 -9.28 -3.74 -7.72
C HIS A 87 -8.33 -2.59 -8.01
N ILE A 88 -8.83 -1.48 -8.56
CA ILE A 88 -8.00 -0.31 -8.88
C ILE A 88 -7.45 0.34 -7.60
N PHE A 89 -8.32 0.63 -6.63
CA PHE A 89 -7.91 1.30 -5.41
C PHE A 89 -7.01 0.41 -4.53
N ILE A 90 -7.32 -0.89 -4.43
CA ILE A 90 -6.49 -1.80 -3.64
C ILE A 90 -5.11 -2.00 -4.27
N PHE A 91 -5.01 -2.00 -5.61
CA PHE A 91 -3.72 -2.04 -6.31
C PHE A 91 -2.87 -0.81 -6.00
N ILE A 92 -3.45 0.39 -6.10
CA ILE A 92 -2.76 1.65 -5.79
C ILE A 92 -2.30 1.67 -4.32
N ALA A 93 -3.18 1.27 -3.40
CA ALA A 93 -2.84 1.19 -1.98
C ALA A 93 -1.73 0.17 -1.73
N ALA A 94 -1.85 -1.06 -2.23
CA ALA A 94 -0.86 -2.12 -2.02
C ALA A 94 0.53 -1.76 -2.58
N TYR A 95 0.59 -1.16 -3.77
CA TYR A 95 1.83 -0.66 -4.34
C TYR A 95 2.46 0.42 -3.43
N THR A 96 1.65 1.36 -2.96
CA THR A 96 2.14 2.45 -2.10
C THR A 96 2.62 1.94 -0.74
N VAL A 97 1.90 0.98 -0.15
CA VAL A 97 2.32 0.28 1.07
C VAL A 97 3.69 -0.37 0.86
N LEU A 98 3.91 -1.07 -0.26
CA LEU A 98 5.20 -1.70 -0.55
C LEU A 98 6.36 -0.69 -0.56
N VAL A 99 6.15 0.46 -1.21
CA VAL A 99 7.14 1.55 -1.26
C VAL A 99 7.43 2.11 0.13
N LEU A 100 6.40 2.32 0.95
CA LEU A 100 6.54 2.81 2.33
C LEU A 100 7.30 1.82 3.21
N TYR A 101 6.97 0.53 3.14
CA TYR A 101 7.69 -0.50 3.91
C TYR A 101 9.13 -0.66 3.46
N ALA A 102 9.40 -0.54 2.15
CA ALA A 102 10.77 -0.53 1.65
C ALA A 102 11.56 0.70 2.16
N TYR A 103 10.90 1.86 2.28
CA TYR A 103 11.48 3.05 2.89
C TYR A 103 11.82 2.80 4.37
N PHE A 104 10.85 2.31 5.16
CA PHE A 104 11.05 2.03 6.60
C PHE A 104 12.15 1.00 6.81
N TYR A 105 12.18 -0.07 6.01
CA TYR A 105 13.21 -1.10 6.09
C TYR A 105 14.62 -0.55 5.92
N VAL A 106 14.84 0.32 4.92
CA VAL A 106 16.16 0.93 4.72
C VAL A 106 16.50 1.90 5.85
N GLU A 107 15.53 2.67 6.33
CA GLU A 107 15.72 3.61 7.45
C GLU A 107 16.10 2.90 8.76
N THR A 108 15.51 1.73 9.05
CA THR A 108 15.75 0.98 10.29
C THR A 108 16.96 0.05 10.19
N GLU A 109 17.10 -0.72 9.12
CA GLU A 109 18.10 -1.79 9.01
C GLU A 109 19.41 -1.31 8.39
N LEU A 110 19.39 -0.22 7.63
CA LEU A 110 20.55 0.27 6.87
C LEU A 110 20.83 1.75 7.20
N PRO A 111 21.16 2.11 8.45
CA PRO A 111 21.35 3.51 8.86
C PRO A 111 22.50 4.21 8.13
N GLN A 112 23.44 3.46 7.53
CA GLN A 112 24.46 4.03 6.68
C GLN A 112 23.93 4.48 5.31
N ARG A 113 22.77 3.99 4.87
CA ARG A 113 22.12 4.39 3.62
C ARG A 113 20.96 5.33 3.92
N GLN A 114 20.76 6.31 3.04
CA GLN A 114 19.64 7.24 3.18
C GLN A 114 18.56 6.89 2.16
N PRO A 115 17.37 6.42 2.60
CA PRO A 115 16.24 6.25 1.70
C PRO A 115 15.68 7.64 1.35
N MET A 116 15.33 7.83 0.08
CA MET A 116 14.67 9.02 -0.41
C MET A 116 13.43 8.62 -1.18
N LEU A 117 12.29 9.23 -0.85
CA LEU A 117 11.05 9.06 -1.60
C LEU A 117 11.05 9.98 -2.83
N LYS A 118 10.91 9.38 -4.02
CA LYS A 118 10.83 10.10 -5.30
C LYS A 118 9.58 9.69 -6.09
N TYR A 119 9.23 10.52 -7.08
CA TYR A 119 8.06 10.31 -7.94
C TYR A 119 8.45 10.35 -9.41
N TRP A 120 7.86 9.46 -10.20
CA TRP A 120 7.95 9.46 -11.67
C TRP A 120 6.62 9.92 -12.28
N PRO A 121 6.58 10.66 -13.40
CA PRO A 121 7.71 11.10 -14.23
C PRO A 121 8.40 12.36 -13.72
N LYS A 122 7.71 13.17 -12.91
CA LYS A 122 8.26 14.39 -12.31
C LYS A 122 8.35 14.22 -10.81
N ASN A 123 9.53 14.45 -10.24
CA ASN A 123 9.71 14.27 -8.81
C ASN A 123 8.80 15.19 -8.01
N ASP A 124 8.54 16.42 -8.44
CA ASP A 124 7.74 17.37 -7.64
C ASP A 124 6.23 17.07 -7.67
N PHE A 125 5.80 16.09 -8.49
CA PHE A 125 4.41 15.68 -8.60
C PHE A 125 4.10 14.52 -7.65
N GLU A 126 3.51 14.81 -6.50
CA GLU A 126 3.26 13.80 -5.46
C GLU A 126 2.11 12.80 -5.75
N PHE A 127 1.41 12.97 -6.87
CA PHE A 127 0.47 11.97 -7.41
C PHE A 127 1.10 11.10 -8.52
N GLY A 128 2.39 11.30 -8.79
CA GLY A 128 3.16 10.43 -9.67
C GLY A 128 3.35 9.03 -9.06
N ILE A 129 4.05 8.17 -9.78
CA ILE A 129 4.37 6.82 -9.31
C ILE A 129 5.46 6.93 -8.24
N PRO A 130 5.17 6.61 -6.96
CA PRO A 130 6.14 6.71 -5.89
C PRO A 130 7.16 5.57 -5.97
N PHE A 131 8.43 5.86 -5.74
CA PHE A 131 9.47 4.84 -5.63
C PHE A 131 10.55 5.27 -4.63
N ILE A 132 11.29 4.30 -4.10
CA ILE A 132 12.43 4.56 -3.22
C ILE A 132 13.72 4.67 -4.02
N TYR A 133 14.53 5.66 -3.67
CA TYR A 133 15.89 5.83 -4.14
C TYR A 133 16.83 5.73 -2.94
N ILE A 134 17.82 4.83 -3.00
CA ILE A 134 18.75 4.60 -1.90
C ILE A 134 20.07 5.32 -2.19
N ARG A 135 20.42 6.31 -1.37
CA ARG A 135 21.70 7.00 -1.47
C ARG A 135 22.75 6.29 -0.60
N ASN A 136 23.85 5.88 -1.22
CA ASN A 136 25.03 5.34 -0.54
C ASN A 136 26.05 6.46 -0.24
N PRO A 137 26.56 6.59 0.99
CA PRO A 137 27.68 7.48 1.29
C PRO A 137 28.92 7.00 0.54
N GLY A 138 29.54 7.88 -0.24
CA GLY A 138 30.79 7.58 -0.98
C GLY A 138 30.64 7.30 -2.48
N MET A 139 29.41 7.11 -2.99
CA MET A 139 29.15 7.15 -4.43
C MET A 139 28.73 8.57 -4.84
N THR A 140 29.70 9.42 -5.15
CA THR A 140 29.47 10.59 -6.00
C THR A 140 29.02 10.06 -7.36
N ILE A 141 27.71 10.10 -7.61
CA ILE A 141 27.19 9.90 -8.95
C ILE A 141 27.76 11.03 -9.80
N LYS A 142 28.72 10.69 -10.68
CA LYS A 142 28.98 11.51 -11.86
C LYS A 142 27.63 11.62 -12.56
N SER A 143 27.11 12.83 -12.63
CA SER A 143 25.91 13.17 -13.39
C SER A 143 26.00 12.52 -14.77
N ALA A 144 25.22 11.47 -14.99
CA ALA A 144 24.94 10.98 -16.34
C ALA A 144 23.83 11.87 -16.88
N ILE A 145 24.26 12.79 -17.76
CA ILE A 145 23.58 13.44 -18.89
C ILE A 145 22.05 13.30 -18.90
#